data_AF-A0A2N5XCR9-F1
#
_entry.id   AF-A0A2N5XCR9-F1
#
_cell.length_a   1.000
_cell.length_b   1.000
_cell.length_c   1.000
_cell.angle_alpha   90.00
_cell.angle_beta   90.00
_cell.angle_gamma   90.00
#
_symmetry.space_group_name_H-M   'P 1'
#
loop_
_entity.id
_entity.type
_entity.pdbx_description
1 polymer ?
#
loop_
_entity_poly.entity_id
_entity_poly.type
_entity_poly.pdbx_seq_one_letter_code
_entity_poly.pdbx_strand_id
1 'polypeptide(L)'
;GRRRAPEGAGMLAVLLVLAAATAAGPHLLGWPGSSESMQELLTDHFNKPDVTDPWPLFVELSLHFWADWLRRGLMAPLMLFALGVSAWAVLRYDRRIGTVVIAAALAGVLNQAGHPDIVIGPRLIVLVWFLPLIGLPLLLQLLLDGRVPGFRPAPPPVPPAAPALPDGGDG
;
A
#
# COMPACT_ATOMS: atom_id res chain seq x y z
N GLY A 1 26.68 6.27 -29.36
CA GLY A 1 25.59 6.55 -28.41
C GLY A 1 25.12 5.26 -27.76
N ARG A 2 25.49 5.00 -26.51
CA ARG A 2 25.00 3.86 -25.73
C ARG A 2 23.53 4.12 -25.38
N ARG A 3 22.63 3.34 -25.97
CA ARG A 3 21.21 3.33 -25.60
C ARG A 3 21.13 2.91 -24.13
N ARG A 4 20.77 3.83 -23.23
CA ARG A 4 20.33 3.44 -21.89
C ARG A 4 19.09 2.57 -22.10
N ALA A 5 19.19 1.27 -21.83
CA ALA A 5 17.99 0.48 -21.63
C ALA A 5 17.14 1.21 -20.57
N PRO A 6 15.82 1.35 -20.75
CA PRO A 6 15.00 2.02 -19.76
C PRO A 6 15.17 1.24 -18.46
N GLU A 7 15.72 1.89 -17.44
CA GLU A 7 16.10 1.27 -16.16
C GLU A 7 14.94 0.47 -15.53
N GLY A 8 13.70 0.85 -15.84
CA GLY A 8 12.48 0.13 -15.45
C GLY A 8 12.27 -1.23 -16.13
N ALA A 9 12.73 -1.46 -17.35
CA ALA A 9 12.59 -2.75 -18.03
C ALA A 9 13.52 -3.81 -17.41
N GLY A 10 14.72 -3.41 -16.99
CA GLY A 10 15.65 -4.29 -16.27
C GLY A 10 15.08 -4.71 -14.91
N MET A 11 14.52 -3.77 -14.16
CA MET A 11 13.88 -4.06 -12.87
C MET A 11 12.67 -4.97 -13.03
N LEU A 12 11.81 -4.71 -14.02
CA LEU A 12 10.63 -5.55 -14.29
C LEU A 12 11.04 -6.98 -14.65
N ALA A 13 12.07 -7.14 -15.48
CA ALA A 13 12.61 -8.45 -15.83
C ALA A 13 13.16 -9.19 -14.61
N VAL A 14 13.91 -8.51 -13.73
CA VAL A 14 14.40 -9.09 -12.47
C VAL A 14 13.23 -9.54 -11.59
N LEU A 15 12.20 -8.71 -11.42
CA LEU A 15 11.02 -9.05 -10.63
C LEU A 15 10.27 -10.26 -11.20
N LEU A 16 10.11 -10.32 -12.53
CA LEU A 16 9.46 -11.45 -13.20
C LEU A 16 10.27 -12.74 -13.05
N VAL A 17 11.60 -12.66 -13.18
CA VAL A 17 12.48 -13.81 -12.97
C VAL A 17 12.41 -14.28 -11.53
N LEU A 18 12.44 -13.36 -10.56
CA LEU A 18 12.32 -13.71 -9.14
C LEU A 18 10.98 -14.38 -8.87
N ALA A 19 9.88 -13.81 -9.36
CA ALA A 19 8.54 -14.38 -9.21
C ALA A 19 8.43 -15.78 -9.84
N ALA A 20 8.98 -15.97 -11.05
CA ALA A 20 9.02 -17.27 -11.71
C ALA A 20 9.88 -18.28 -10.94
N ALA A 21 11.03 -17.87 -10.42
CA ALA A 21 11.89 -18.71 -9.59
C ALA A 21 11.21 -19.11 -8.27
N THR A 22 10.45 -18.21 -7.64
CA THR A 22 9.66 -18.54 -6.44
C THR A 22 8.51 -19.52 -6.77
N ALA A 23 7.84 -19.34 -7.91
CA ALA A 23 6.72 -20.21 -8.30
C ALA A 23 7.18 -21.60 -8.76
N ALA A 24 8.25 -21.68 -9.54
CA ALA A 24 8.75 -22.93 -10.11
C ALA A 24 9.82 -23.61 -9.23
N GLY A 25 10.51 -22.86 -8.37
CA GLY A 25 11.59 -23.35 -7.51
C GLY A 25 11.22 -24.58 -6.67
N PRO A 26 10.06 -24.60 -5.98
CA PRO A 26 9.65 -25.77 -5.21
C PRO A 26 9.52 -27.03 -6.07
N HIS A 27 8.94 -26.92 -7.27
CA HIS A 27 8.82 -28.03 -8.21
C HIS A 27 10.19 -28.51 -8.71
N LEU A 28 11.12 -27.59 -8.97
CA LEU A 28 12.48 -27.92 -9.42
C LEU A 28 13.34 -28.56 -8.32
N LEU A 29 13.05 -28.26 -7.05
CA LEU A 29 13.77 -28.76 -5.88
C LEU A 29 13.11 -30.01 -5.25
N GLY A 30 11.96 -30.45 -5.79
CA GLY A 30 11.19 -31.56 -5.22
C GLY A 30 10.61 -31.25 -3.84
N TRP A 31 10.41 -29.97 -3.52
CA TRP A 31 9.78 -29.53 -2.28
C TRP A 31 8.26 -29.49 -2.42
N PRO A 32 7.54 -29.53 -1.28
CA PRO A 32 6.09 -29.34 -1.27
C PRO A 32 5.70 -28.11 -2.09
N GLY A 33 4.88 -28.34 -3.12
CA GLY A 33 4.44 -27.31 -4.04
C GLY A 33 3.30 -26.47 -3.49
N SER A 34 2.92 -25.42 -4.20
CA SER A 34 1.79 -24.55 -3.85
C SER A 34 0.47 -25.29 -3.67
N SER A 35 0.28 -26.42 -4.36
CA SER A 35 -0.93 -27.26 -4.23
C SER A 35 -0.99 -28.01 -2.90
N GLU A 36 0.15 -28.41 -2.34
CA GLU A 36 0.21 -29.12 -1.06
C GLU A 36 0.00 -28.16 0.11
N SER A 37 0.58 -26.95 0.04
CA SER A 37 0.26 -25.86 0.98
C SER A 37 -1.22 -25.43 0.89
N MET A 38 -1.82 -25.48 -0.30
CA MET A 38 -3.25 -25.17 -0.46
C MET A 38 -4.14 -26.25 0.14
N GLN A 39 -3.76 -27.54 0.02
CA GLN A 39 -4.45 -28.63 0.72
C GLN A 39 -4.36 -28.44 2.23
N GLU A 40 -3.16 -28.17 2.76
CA GLU A 40 -2.98 -27.91 4.20
C GLU A 40 -3.90 -26.79 4.69
N LEU A 41 -4.01 -25.70 3.92
CA LEU A 41 -4.87 -24.57 4.26
C LEU A 41 -6.37 -24.92 4.19
N LEU A 42 -6.82 -25.61 3.15
CA LEU A 42 -8.24 -25.93 2.94
C LEU A 42 -8.75 -27.08 3.83
N THR A 43 -7.87 -27.99 4.22
CA THR A 43 -8.19 -29.16 5.06
C THR A 43 -8.04 -28.89 6.55
N ASP A 44 -7.79 -27.63 6.94
CA ASP A 44 -7.47 -27.26 8.33
C ASP A 44 -6.31 -28.09 8.89
N HIS A 45 -5.14 -27.97 8.26
CA HIS A 45 -3.93 -28.71 8.59
C HIS A 45 -4.14 -30.24 8.52
N PHE A 46 -4.81 -30.71 7.47
CA PHE A 46 -5.14 -32.13 7.23
C PHE A 46 -6.07 -32.77 8.27
N ASN A 47 -6.79 -31.98 9.06
CA ASN A 47 -7.84 -32.48 9.96
C ASN A 47 -9.12 -32.88 9.22
N LYS A 48 -9.25 -32.51 7.94
CA LYS A 48 -10.36 -32.86 7.05
C LYS A 48 -9.86 -33.65 5.84
N PRO A 49 -10.75 -34.43 5.18
CA PRO A 49 -10.39 -35.15 3.96
C PRO A 49 -9.88 -34.21 2.87
N ASP A 50 -8.93 -34.71 2.08
CA ASP A 50 -8.36 -33.99 0.95
C ASP A 50 -9.42 -33.55 -0.07
N VAL A 51 -9.21 -32.36 -0.63
CA VAL A 51 -10.08 -31.80 -1.67
C VAL A 51 -9.59 -32.29 -3.03
N THR A 52 -10.49 -32.83 -3.86
CA THR A 52 -10.10 -33.41 -5.17
C THR A 52 -9.52 -32.37 -6.14
N ASP A 53 -10.00 -31.13 -6.09
CA ASP A 53 -9.44 -30.00 -6.83
C ASP A 53 -9.43 -28.73 -5.94
N PRO A 54 -8.29 -28.37 -5.34
CA PRO A 54 -8.21 -27.30 -4.35
C PRO A 54 -8.28 -25.89 -4.97
N TRP A 55 -7.92 -25.75 -6.25
CA TRP A 55 -7.80 -24.43 -6.89
C TRP A 55 -9.14 -23.72 -7.11
N PRO A 56 -10.20 -24.36 -7.66
CA PRO A 56 -11.50 -23.72 -7.81
C PRO A 56 -12.08 -23.26 -6.46
N LEU A 57 -11.97 -24.11 -5.44
CA LEU A 57 -12.44 -23.80 -4.10
C LEU A 57 -11.70 -22.60 -3.49
N PHE A 58 -10.38 -22.56 -3.65
CA PHE A 58 -9.57 -21.43 -3.22
C PHE A 58 -9.94 -20.12 -3.93
N VAL A 59 -10.15 -20.16 -5.25
CA VAL A 59 -10.57 -19.00 -6.04
C VAL A 59 -11.94 -18.51 -5.58
N GLU A 60 -12.89 -19.42 -5.34
CA GLU A 60 -14.21 -19.08 -4.83
C GLU A 60 -14.14 -18.39 -3.45
N LEU A 61 -13.36 -18.95 -2.51
CA LEU A 61 -13.15 -18.35 -1.18
C LEU A 61 -12.49 -16.97 -1.28
N SER A 62 -11.47 -16.85 -2.14
CA SER A 62 -10.79 -15.59 -2.41
C SER A 62 -11.74 -14.53 -2.94
N LEU A 63 -12.57 -14.87 -3.93
CA LEU A 63 -13.54 -13.96 -4.52
C LEU A 63 -14.59 -13.50 -3.50
N HIS A 64 -15.12 -14.41 -2.69
CA HIS A 64 -16.06 -14.06 -1.62
C HIS A 64 -15.43 -13.11 -0.60
N PHE A 65 -14.19 -13.39 -0.17
CA PHE A 65 -13.46 -12.51 0.74
C PHE A 65 -13.29 -11.10 0.17
N TRP A 66 -12.82 -10.97 -1.07
CA TRP A 66 -12.60 -9.66 -1.69
C TRP A 66 -13.90 -8.89 -1.93
N ALA A 67 -14.98 -9.59 -2.32
CA ALA A 67 -16.29 -9.00 -2.47
C ALA A 67 -16.82 -8.45 -1.12
N ASP A 68 -16.71 -9.22 -0.05
CA ASP A 68 -17.13 -8.80 1.28
C ASP A 68 -16.25 -7.69 1.85
N TRP A 69 -14.93 -7.75 1.62
CA TRP A 69 -14.01 -6.68 2.02
C TRP A 69 -14.36 -5.37 1.33
N LEU A 70 -14.59 -5.39 0.01
CA LEU A 70 -14.98 -4.22 -0.75
C LEU A 70 -16.36 -3.70 -0.32
N ARG A 71 -17.32 -4.60 -0.11
CA ARG A 71 -18.66 -4.24 0.41
C ARG A 71 -18.54 -3.51 1.75
N ARG A 72 -17.75 -4.03 2.68
CA ARG A 72 -17.49 -3.38 3.99
C ARG A 72 -16.76 -2.05 3.83
N GLY A 73 -15.78 -1.98 2.93
CA GLY A 73 -15.08 -0.73 2.62
C GLY A 73 -15.98 0.35 2.02
N LEU A 74 -16.94 -0.03 1.18
CA LEU A 74 -17.95 0.88 0.64
C LEU A 74 -18.92 1.38 1.72
N MET A 75 -19.21 0.56 2.74
CA MET A 75 -19.98 0.99 3.92
C MET A 75 -19.16 1.88 4.87
N ALA A 76 -17.83 1.93 4.71
CA ALA A 76 -16.91 2.78 5.47
C ALA A 76 -16.13 3.72 4.53
N PRO A 77 -16.82 4.68 3.85
CA PRO A 77 -16.25 5.47 2.76
C PRO A 77 -14.99 6.26 3.14
N LEU A 78 -14.85 6.62 4.43
CA LEU A 78 -13.67 7.29 4.96
C LEU A 78 -12.40 6.47 4.78
N MET A 79 -12.48 5.14 4.84
CA MET A 79 -11.34 4.24 4.67
C MET A 79 -10.79 4.30 3.24
N LEU A 80 -11.67 4.14 2.25
CA LEU A 80 -11.28 4.20 0.84
C LEU A 80 -10.78 5.59 0.46
N PHE A 81 -11.43 6.63 1.00
CA PHE A 81 -10.99 8.00 0.83
C PHE A 81 -9.58 8.22 1.41
N ALA A 82 -9.34 7.80 2.66
CA ALA A 82 -8.04 7.92 3.29
C ALA A 82 -6.94 7.19 2.50
N LEU A 83 -7.22 6.00 1.96
CA LEU A 83 -6.29 5.27 1.11
C LEU A 83 -5.98 6.02 -0.19
N GLY A 84 -7.01 6.50 -0.89
CA GLY A 84 -6.83 7.23 -2.15
C GLY A 84 -6.08 8.54 -1.98
N VAL A 85 -6.44 9.32 -0.96
CA VAL A 85 -5.78 10.59 -0.62
C VAL A 85 -4.34 10.35 -0.19
N SER A 86 -4.08 9.28 0.57
CA SER A 86 -2.72 8.97 1.02
C SER A 86 -1.83 8.48 -0.12
N ALA A 87 -2.34 7.65 -1.04
CA ALA A 87 -1.64 7.30 -2.28
C ALA A 87 -1.28 8.54 -3.10
N TRP A 88 -2.22 9.47 -3.23
CA TRP A 88 -1.98 10.73 -3.91
C TRP A 88 -0.91 11.57 -3.20
N ALA A 89 -1.00 11.72 -1.88
CA ALA A 89 -0.07 12.51 -1.09
C ALA A 89 1.36 11.99 -1.16
N VAL A 90 1.58 10.68 -1.00
CA VAL A 90 2.94 10.10 -1.08
C VAL A 90 3.54 10.29 -2.47
N LEU A 91 2.75 10.15 -3.54
CA LEU A 91 3.21 10.33 -4.92
C LEU A 91 3.48 11.80 -5.27
N ARG A 92 2.79 12.74 -4.63
CA ARG A 92 3.02 14.18 -4.78
C ARG A 92 4.20 14.68 -3.96
N TYR A 93 4.49 14.06 -2.83
CA TYR A 93 5.63 14.40 -2.00
C TYR A 93 6.95 13.96 -2.65
N ASP A 94 7.08 12.66 -2.95
CA ASP A 94 8.21 12.10 -3.68
C ASP A 94 7.81 10.82 -4.41
N ARG A 95 8.04 10.78 -5.73
CA ARG A 95 7.62 9.64 -6.56
C ARG A 95 8.31 8.33 -6.18
N ARG A 96 9.57 8.35 -5.73
CA ARG A 96 10.32 7.13 -5.39
C ARG A 96 9.80 6.56 -4.08
N ILE A 97 9.67 7.40 -3.05
CA ILE A 97 9.09 7.02 -1.75
C ILE A 97 7.65 6.54 -1.95
N GLY A 98 6.84 7.29 -2.70
CA GLY A 98 5.46 6.90 -2.97
C GLY A 98 5.35 5.56 -3.69
N THR A 99 6.23 5.27 -4.65
CA THR A 99 6.24 3.95 -5.32
C THR A 99 6.55 2.81 -4.34
N VAL A 100 7.52 2.99 -3.44
CA VAL A 100 7.87 1.97 -2.42
C VAL A 100 6.73 1.75 -1.44
N VAL A 101 6.11 2.82 -0.95
CA VAL A 101 4.98 2.72 0.01
C VAL A 101 3.77 2.06 -0.64
N ILE A 102 3.45 2.41 -1.89
CA ILE A 102 2.36 1.76 -2.63
C ILE A 102 2.70 0.28 -2.89
N ALA A 103 3.93 -0.04 -3.28
CA ALA A 103 4.36 -1.42 -3.47
C ALA A 103 4.25 -2.25 -2.18
N ALA A 104 4.60 -1.68 -1.03
CA ALA A 104 4.43 -2.33 0.27
C ALA A 104 2.94 -2.56 0.63
N ALA A 105 2.07 -1.59 0.35
CA ALA A 105 0.63 -1.76 0.53
C ALA A 105 0.07 -2.87 -0.37
N LEU A 106 0.48 -2.90 -1.65
CA LEU A 106 0.10 -3.95 -2.60
C LEU A 106 0.63 -5.33 -2.19
N ALA A 107 1.84 -5.41 -1.64
CA ALA A 107 2.38 -6.65 -1.08
C ALA A 107 1.51 -7.17 0.07
N GLY A 108 0.97 -6.29 0.90
CA GLY A 108 -0.03 -6.65 1.93
C GLY A 108 -1.31 -7.26 1.35
N VAL A 109 -1.83 -6.64 0.28
CA VAL A 109 -3.01 -7.16 -0.46
C VAL A 109 -2.74 -8.54 -1.04
N LEU A 110 -1.59 -8.72 -1.70
CA LEU A 110 -1.16 -10.00 -2.27
C LEU A 110 -0.97 -11.08 -1.19
N ASN A 111 -0.38 -10.71 -0.06
CA ASN A 111 -0.19 -11.62 1.07
C ASN A 111 -1.54 -12.06 1.67
N GLN A 112 -2.52 -11.15 1.77
CA GLN A 112 -3.87 -11.51 2.18
C GLN A 112 -4.58 -12.42 1.16
N ALA A 113 -4.34 -12.21 -0.14
CA ALA A 113 -4.92 -13.05 -1.18
C ALA A 113 -4.49 -14.52 -1.07
N GLY A 114 -3.30 -14.80 -0.50
CA GLY A 114 -2.82 -16.15 -0.22
C GLY A 114 -3.51 -16.85 0.95
N HIS A 115 -4.23 -16.11 1.79
CA HIS A 115 -4.90 -16.63 3.00
C HIS A 115 -6.35 -16.11 3.09
N PRO A 116 -7.27 -16.64 2.26
CA PRO A 116 -8.67 -16.23 2.25
C PRO A 116 -9.43 -16.82 3.45
N ASP A 117 -9.01 -16.46 4.67
CA ASP A 117 -9.71 -16.79 5.91
C ASP A 117 -10.33 -15.52 6.50
N ILE A 118 -11.64 -15.57 6.74
CA ILE A 118 -12.49 -14.46 7.21
C ILE A 118 -12.31 -14.22 8.73
N VAL A 119 -11.82 -15.21 9.48
CA VAL A 119 -11.62 -15.16 10.94
C VAL A 119 -10.25 -14.54 11.31
N ILE A 120 -9.24 -14.69 10.44
CA ILE A 120 -7.88 -14.12 10.61
C ILE A 120 -7.62 -12.94 9.65
N GLY A 121 -8.43 -12.77 8.60
CA GLY A 121 -8.24 -11.82 7.50
C GLY A 121 -8.10 -10.32 7.81
N PRO A 122 -8.53 -9.76 8.96
CA PRO A 122 -8.20 -8.37 9.28
C PRO A 122 -6.70 -8.13 9.54
N ARG A 123 -5.93 -9.20 9.84
CA ARG A 123 -4.55 -9.08 10.34
C ARG A 123 -3.51 -8.93 9.23
N LEU A 124 -3.72 -9.49 8.03
CA LEU A 124 -2.69 -9.43 6.98
C LEU A 124 -2.84 -8.22 6.03
N ILE A 125 -3.99 -7.54 6.04
CA ILE A 125 -4.17 -6.23 5.40
C ILE A 125 -3.52 -5.08 6.22
N VAL A 126 -2.90 -5.37 7.37
CA VAL A 126 -2.12 -4.38 8.17
C VAL A 126 -1.19 -3.53 7.33
N LEU A 127 -0.52 -4.13 6.34
CA LEU A 127 0.42 -3.41 5.48
C LEU A 127 -0.24 -2.32 4.63
N VAL A 128 -1.52 -2.46 4.28
CA VAL A 128 -2.30 -1.43 3.58
C VAL A 128 -2.44 -0.17 4.43
N TRP A 129 -2.47 -0.31 5.76
CA TRP A 129 -2.58 0.81 6.70
C TRP A 129 -1.32 1.66 6.84
N PHE A 130 -0.15 1.18 6.37
CA PHE A 130 1.02 2.05 6.26
C PHE A 130 0.78 3.20 5.27
N LEU A 131 -0.06 3.00 4.27
CA LEU A 131 -0.39 4.02 3.30
C LEU A 131 -1.02 5.26 3.97
N PRO A 132 -2.12 5.17 4.75
CA PRO A 132 -2.64 6.31 5.50
C PRO A 132 -1.74 6.77 6.65
N LEU A 133 -1.03 5.86 7.32
CA LEU A 133 -0.11 6.21 8.40
C LEU A 133 1.02 7.15 7.92
N ILE A 134 1.51 6.95 6.69
CA ILE A 134 2.57 7.77 6.09
C ILE A 134 1.99 8.92 5.26
N GLY A 135 0.93 8.67 4.49
CA GLY A 135 0.39 9.61 3.53
C GLY A 135 -0.39 10.76 4.16
N LEU A 136 -1.10 10.55 5.29
CA LEU A 136 -1.82 11.63 5.96
C LEU A 136 -0.88 12.70 6.56
N PRO A 137 0.21 12.35 7.28
CA PRO A 137 1.21 13.32 7.71
C PRO A 137 1.85 14.07 6.54
N LEU A 138 2.16 13.39 5.44
CA LEU A 138 2.75 14.02 4.26
C LEU A 138 1.75 14.95 3.56
N LEU A 139 0.46 14.60 3.54
CA LEU A 139 -0.59 15.48 3.05
C LEU A 139 -0.64 16.77 3.87
N LEU A 140 -0.61 16.65 5.19
CA LEU A 140 -0.59 17.80 6.09
C LEU A 140 0.62 18.70 5.79
N GLN A 141 1.80 18.11 5.62
CA GLN A 141 3.00 18.85 5.26
C GLN A 141 2.88 19.55 3.90
N LEU A 142 2.34 18.87 2.88
CA LEU A 142 2.08 19.48 1.57
C LEU A 142 1.11 20.66 1.64
N LEU A 143 0.11 20.60 2.53
CA LEU A 143 -0.83 21.69 2.78
C LEU A 143 -0.14 22.88 3.47
N LEU A 144 0.65 22.62 4.52
CA LEU A 144 1.41 23.64 5.25
C LEU A 144 2.44 24.34 4.35
N ASP A 145 3.08 23.60 3.45
CA ASP A 145 4.04 24.13 2.47
C ASP A 145 3.37 24.86 1.30
N GLY A 146 2.02 24.91 1.24
CA GLY A 146 1.28 25.51 0.13
C GLY A 146 1.48 24.79 -1.23
N ARG A 147 1.91 23.52 -1.19
CA ARG A 147 2.20 22.70 -2.38
C ARG A 147 0.95 22.04 -2.97
N VAL A 148 -0.20 22.19 -2.32
CA VAL A 148 -1.50 21.71 -2.82
C VAL A 148 -2.20 22.82 -3.61
N PRO A 149 -2.52 22.62 -4.90
CA PRO A 149 -3.24 23.61 -5.69
C PRO A 149 -4.58 23.99 -5.05
N GLY A 150 -4.84 25.30 -4.90
CA GLY A 150 -6.09 25.81 -4.34
C GLY A 150 -6.14 25.90 -2.81
N PHE A 151 -5.11 25.40 -2.11
CA PHE A 151 -4.97 25.60 -0.65
C PHE A 151 -3.92 26.68 -0.38
N ARG A 152 -4.36 27.84 0.12
CA ARG A 152 -3.46 28.87 0.66
C ARG A 152 -3.54 28.83 2.19
N PRO A 153 -2.48 28.44 2.91
CA PRO A 153 -2.44 28.61 4.35
C PRO A 153 -2.59 30.11 4.69
N ALA A 154 -3.25 30.40 5.81
CA ALA A 154 -3.38 31.77 6.30
C ALA A 154 -1.99 32.38 6.49
N PRO A 155 -1.75 33.63 6.07
CA PRO A 155 -0.48 34.28 6.32
C PRO A 155 -0.19 34.31 7.83
N PRO A 156 1.07 34.14 8.25
CA PRO A 156 1.41 34.25 9.65
C PRO A 156 0.96 35.63 10.19
N PRO A 157 0.56 35.72 11.47
CA PRO A 157 0.20 37.00 12.06
C PRO A 157 1.34 38.01 11.85
N VAL A 158 1.00 39.15 11.26
CA VAL A 158 1.96 40.25 11.07
C VAL A 158 2.44 40.66 12.47
N PRO A 159 3.75 40.67 12.74
CA PRO A 159 4.26 41.18 14.01
C PRO A 159 3.72 42.59 14.22
N PRO A 160 3.31 42.97 15.45
CA PRO A 160 2.92 44.35 15.71
C PRO A 160 4.05 45.27 15.24
N ALA A 161 3.67 46.33 14.51
CA ALA A 161 4.63 47.32 14.02
C ALA A 161 5.53 47.73 15.19
N ALA A 162 6.84 47.63 14.99
CA ALA A 162 7.79 48.09 15.99
C ALA A 162 7.42 49.53 16.37
N PRO A 163 7.31 49.87 17.67
CA PRO A 163 7.00 51.23 18.07
C PRO A 163 8.00 52.16 17.40
N ALA A 164 7.49 53.22 16.76
CA ALA A 164 8.32 54.25 16.18
C ALA A 164 9.28 54.73 17.26
N LEU A 165 10.59 54.59 17.01
CA LEU A 165 11.59 55.18 17.88
C LEU A 165 11.31 56.69 17.93
N PRO A 166 11.19 57.29 19.12
CA PRO A 166 11.01 58.73 19.21
C PRO A 166 12.18 59.40 18.49
N ASP A 167 11.87 60.28 17.54
CA ASP A 167 12.85 61.12 16.88
C ASP A 167 13.64 61.84 17.96
N GLY A 168 14.92 61.49 18.08
CA GLY A 168 15.86 62.07 19.05
C GLY A 168 16.29 63.47 18.66
N GLY A 169 15.36 64.31 18.21
CA GLY A 169 15.57 65.72 17.96
C GLY A 169 14.90 66.52 19.07
N ASP A 170 15.72 67.11 19.94
CA ASP A 170 15.65 68.51 20.40
C ASP A 170 16.25 68.61 21.82
N GLY A 171 17.51 69.02 21.89
CA GLY A 171 18.27 69.30 23.12
C GLY A 171 19.70 69.74 22.85
#